data_AF-A0A5P8JPL2-F1
#
_entry.id   AF-A0A5P8JPL2-F1
#
_cell.length_a   1.000
_cell.length_b   1.000
_cell.length_c   1.000
_cell.angle_alpha   90.00
_cell.angle_beta   90.00
_cell.angle_gamma   90.00
#
_symmetry.space_group_name_H-M   'P 1'
#
loop_
_entity.id
_entity.type
_entity.pdbx_description
1 polymer ?
#
loop_
_entity_poly.entity_id
_entity_poly.type
_entity_poly.pdbx_seq_one_letter_code
_entity_poly.pdbx_strand_id
1 'polypeptide(L)' 'MKKTLMVFTITALLGCGSISPIQDVCASEKVQVEYKSAIIRWHYKTINGHAYGRKYNETTQKWVGDWVRL' A
#
# COMPACT_ATOMS: atom_id res chain seq x y z
N MET A 1 -33.64 -21.72 -7.57
CA MET A 1 -34.80 -20.81 -7.64
C MET A 1 -35.37 -20.63 -6.25
N LYS A 2 -35.31 -19.43 -5.69
CA LYS A 2 -36.22 -18.96 -4.63
C LYS A 2 -36.09 -17.44 -4.56
N LYS A 3 -36.95 -16.76 -5.32
CA LYS A 3 -37.04 -15.30 -5.40
C LYS A 3 -37.65 -14.83 -4.07
N THR A 4 -36.87 -14.25 -3.17
CA THR A 4 -37.40 -13.59 -1.97
C THR A 4 -38.00 -12.25 -2.40
N LEU A 5 -39.28 -12.32 -2.78
CA LEU A 5 -40.13 -11.19 -3.13
C LEU A 5 -40.96 -10.81 -1.89
N MET A 6 -40.59 -9.73 -1.21
CA MET A 6 -41.51 -8.72 -0.65
C MET A 6 -40.72 -7.81 0.29
N VAL A 7 -40.48 -6.57 -0.17
CA VAL A 7 -40.16 -5.45 0.71
C VAL A 7 -41.07 -4.31 0.27
N PHE A 8 -42.22 -4.18 0.93
CA PHE A 8 -43.08 -3.01 0.83
C PHE A 8 -42.63 -2.03 1.91
N THR A 9 -41.73 -1.12 1.56
CA THR A 9 -41.33 -0.01 2.44
C THR A 9 -42.02 1.27 1.98
N ILE A 10 -43.10 1.60 2.69
CA ILE A 10 -43.42 2.90 3.31
C ILE A 10 -42.25 3.90 3.11
N THR A 11 -42.42 5.11 2.58
CA THR A 11 -43.00 6.25 3.31
C THR A 11 -43.19 7.42 2.33
N ALA A 12 -44.42 7.91 2.24
CA ALA A 12 -44.75 9.20 1.66
C ALA A 12 -44.47 10.33 2.67
N LEU A 13 -44.41 11.56 2.15
CA LEU A 13 -44.40 12.87 2.83
C LEU A 13 -42.99 13.42 3.07
N LEU A 14 -42.52 14.31 2.20
CA LEU A 14 -42.79 15.76 2.24
C LEU A 14 -42.37 16.39 3.58
N GLY A 15 -41.09 16.74 3.65
CA GLY A 15 -40.57 17.75 4.56
C GLY A 15 -39.74 18.74 3.74
N CYS A 16 -40.28 19.94 3.52
CA CYS A 16 -39.55 21.08 2.98
C CYS A 16 -38.55 21.53 4.06
N GLY A 17 -37.31 21.06 3.98
CA GLY A 17 -36.20 21.58 4.77
C GLY A 17 -35.44 22.59 3.94
N SER A 18 -35.30 23.82 4.45
CA SER A 18 -34.42 24.83 3.88
C SER A 18 -33.01 24.25 3.77
N ILE A 19 -32.56 24.00 2.55
CA ILE A 19 -31.21 23.48 2.29
C ILE A 19 -30.26 24.66 2.40
N SER A 20 -29.66 24.85 3.58
CA SER A 20 -28.46 25.66 3.70
C SER A 20 -27.35 24.99 2.88
N PRO A 21 -26.53 25.73 2.12
CA PRO A 21 -25.39 25.13 1.44
C PRO A 21 -24.41 24.59 2.48
N ILE A 22 -24.23 23.27 2.49
CA ILE A 22 -23.16 22.60 3.23
C ILE A 22 -21.85 23.07 2.61
N GLN A 23 -21.05 23.81 3.38
CA GLN A 23 -19.67 24.08 2.99
C GLN A 23 -18.88 22.79 3.23
N ASP A 24 -18.67 22.01 2.17
CA ASP A 24 -17.69 20.93 2.18
C ASP A 24 -16.30 21.57 2.34
N VAL A 25 -15.86 21.69 3.60
CA VAL A 25 -14.47 21.98 3.91
C VAL A 25 -13.71 20.72 3.54
N CYS A 26 -13.23 20.66 2.30
CA CYS A 26 -12.25 19.68 1.88
C CYS A 26 -10.96 20.01 2.63
N ALA A 27 -10.85 19.52 3.86
CA ALA A 27 -9.61 19.47 4.60
C ALA A 27 -8.66 18.60 3.79
N SER A 28 -7.79 19.25 3.00
CA SER A 28 -6.66 18.59 2.36
C SER A 28 -5.67 18.25 3.46
N GLU A 29 -5.89 17.10 4.09
CA GLU A 29 -4.97 16.53 5.04
C GLU A 29 -3.69 16.22 4.28
N LYS A 30 -2.63 17.00 4.52
CA LYS A 30 -1.31 16.74 3.94
C LYS A 30 -0.81 15.42 4.50
N VAL A 31 -1.04 14.34 3.76
CA VAL A 31 -0.41 13.05 4.03
C VAL A 31 1.09 13.22 3.92
N GLN A 32 1.78 13.19 5.06
CA GLN A 32 3.23 13.18 5.11
C GLN A 32 3.70 11.79 4.65
N VAL A 33 4.14 11.69 3.39
CA VAL A 33 4.72 10.45 2.85
C VAL A 33 6.19 10.42 3.23
N GLU A 34 6.54 9.53 4.16
CA GLU A 34 7.92 9.28 4.55
C GLU A 34 8.49 8.10 3.74
N TYR A 35 9.59 8.34 3.03
CA TYR A 35 10.26 7.30 2.22
C TYR A 35 11.20 6.48 3.11
N LYS A 36 10.97 5.17 3.21
CA LYS A 36 11.92 4.26 3.86
C LYS A 36 13.09 3.97 2.91
N SER A 37 14.32 4.11 3.42
CA SER A 37 15.51 3.69 2.68
C SER A 37 15.53 2.17 2.49
N ALA A 38 16.05 1.71 1.35
CA ALA A 38 16.24 0.29 1.09
C ALA A 38 17.26 -0.31 2.07
N ILE A 39 16.94 -1.50 2.60
CA ILE A 39 17.84 -2.26 3.46
C ILE A 39 18.73 -3.12 2.56
N ILE A 40 20.02 -2.79 2.49
CA ILE A 40 21.00 -3.52 1.65
C ILE A 40 22.06 -4.15 2.56
N ARG A 41 22.27 -5.46 2.43
CA ARG A 41 23.26 -6.22 3.20
C ARG A 41 24.19 -7.02 2.31
N TRP A 42 25.37 -7.32 2.82
CA TRP A 42 26.31 -8.23 2.15
C TRP A 42 26.01 -9.68 2.52
N HIS A 43 26.02 -10.54 1.51
CA HIS A 43 26.05 -11.99 1.68
C HIS A 43 27.35 -12.54 1.13
N TYR A 44 27.85 -13.57 1.79
CA TYR A 44 29.13 -14.18 1.48
C TYR A 44 28.96 -15.66 1.17
N LYS A 45 29.82 -16.17 0.30
CA LYS A 45 29.94 -17.61 0.05
C LYS A 45 31.35 -17.96 -0.41
N THR A 46 31.71 -19.22 -0.22
CA THR A 46 32.96 -19.78 -0.74
C THR A 46 32.65 -20.70 -1.92
N ILE A 47 33.29 -20.47 -3.07
CA ILE A 47 33.20 -21.33 -4.25
C ILE A 47 34.63 -21.70 -4.65
N ASN A 48 34.92 -23.00 -4.73
CA ASN A 48 36.24 -23.52 -5.13
C ASN A 48 37.40 -22.91 -4.33
N GLY A 49 37.23 -22.72 -3.03
CA GLY A 49 38.25 -22.13 -2.16
C GLY A 49 38.42 -20.61 -2.28
N HIS A 50 37.59 -19.93 -3.07
CA HIS A 50 37.58 -18.48 -3.18
C HIS A 50 36.34 -17.89 -2.51
N ALA A 51 36.53 -16.85 -1.71
CA ALA A 51 35.45 -16.12 -1.07
C ALA A 51 34.86 -15.09 -2.04
N TYR A 52 33.54 -14.98 -2.02
CA TYR A 52 32.80 -14.01 -2.81
C TYR A 52 31.79 -13.29 -1.92
N GLY A 53 31.59 -12.01 -2.19
CA GLY A 53 30.53 -11.19 -1.61
C GLY A 53 29.56 -10.71 -2.69
N ARG A 54 28.27 -10.57 -2.36
CA ARG A 54 27.29 -9.85 -3.18
C ARG A 54 26.30 -9.12 -2.30
N LYS A 55 25.86 -7.94 -2.73
CA LYS A 55 24.85 -7.16 -2.03
C LYS A 55 23.45 -7.72 -2.32
N TYR A 56 22.63 -7.81 -1.29
CA TYR A 56 21.22 -8.19 -1.36
C TYR A 56 20.37 -7.04 -0.82
N ASN A 57 19.38 -6.63 -1.60
CA ASN A 57 18.37 -5.67 -1.18
C ASN A 57 17.22 -6.46 -0.52
N GLU A 58 17.15 -6.40 0.81
CA GLU A 58 16.13 -7.08 1.61
C GLU A 58 14.74 -6.45 1.40
N THR A 59 14.67 -5.15 1.08
CA THR A 59 13.41 -4.45 0.81
C THR A 59 12.77 -4.93 -0.49
N THR A 60 13.55 -5.14 -1.55
CA THR A 60 13.04 -5.62 -2.84
C THR A 60 13.21 -7.11 -3.05
N GLN A 61 13.86 -7.81 -2.11
CA GLN A 61 14.25 -9.22 -2.20
C GLN A 61 15.03 -9.56 -3.47
N LYS A 62 15.99 -8.72 -3.85
CA LYS A 62 16.77 -8.85 -5.10
C LYS A 62 18.26 -8.69 -4.85
N TRP A 63 19.05 -9.44 -5.62
CA TRP A 63 20.49 -9.24 -5.68
C TRP A 63 20.84 -7.94 -6.40
N VAL A 64 21.88 -7.27 -5.93
CA VAL A 64 22.38 -6.01 -6.48
C VAL A 64 23.78 -6.24 -7.06
N GLY A 65 23.95 -5.96 -8.36
CA GLY A 65 25.21 -6.18 -9.07
C GLY A 65 25.61 -7.65 -9.14
N ASP A 66 26.86 -7.94 -9.46
CA ASP A 66 27.40 -9.32 -9.53
C ASP A 66 28.14 -9.73 -8.25
N TRP A 67 28.50 -11.01 -8.17
CA TRP A 67 29.39 -11.50 -7.12
C TRP A 67 30.79 -10.93 -7.33
N VAL A 68 31.32 -10.28 -6.31
CA VAL A 68 32.70 -9.78 -6.26
C VAL A 68 33.54 -10.76 -5.48
N ARG A 69 34.70 -11.12 -6.03
CA ARG A 69 35.69 -11.91 -5.30
C ARG A 69 36.33 -11.05 -4.21
N LEU A 70 36.45 -11.60 -3.01
CA LEU A 70 37.12 -10.97 -1.87
C LEU A 70 38.62 -11.26 -1.88
#